data_AF-A0A1D6F8H2-F1
#
_entry.id   AF-A0A1D6F8H2-F1
#
_cell.length_a   1.000
_cell.length_b   1.000
_cell.length_c   1.000
_cell.angle_alpha   90.00
_cell.angle_beta   90.00
_cell.angle_gamma   90.00
#
_symmetry.space_group_name_H-M   'P 1'
#
loop_
_entity.id
_entity.type
_entity.pdbx_description
1 polymer ?
#
loop_
_entity_poly.entity_id
_entity_poly.type
_entity_poly.pdbx_seq_one_letter_code
_entity_poly.pdbx_strand_id
1 'polypeptide(L)'
;MVFAMPETFLGHFPDVGASYFLSRLPGFYGEYVALTGARLDGAEMLACGLATHFVPSNRMLLLEESLKKVNTSNSFVVCSTIDQFSQQPSLKQKSSLNRLEIINKCFSKRTVEEIISSLEQVASNMADEWAAETIRYLKRASPTSLKITMRSMREGRTQTIGECLQREYRMVCHVIRGDFSRDLFEVIEYGHHQHYALYFLVIAQQSLYLTSNSHYRDAGLY
;
A
#
# COMPACT_ATOMS: atom_id res chain seq x y z
N MET A 1 -8.79 -11.48 4.90
CA MET A 1 -7.98 -10.27 5.12
C MET A 1 -8.14 -9.35 3.93
N VAL A 2 -8.18 -8.03 4.15
CA VAL A 2 -8.23 -7.01 3.10
C VAL A 2 -7.19 -5.95 3.47
N PHE A 3 -6.33 -5.60 2.53
CA PHE A 3 -5.33 -4.53 2.66
C PHE A 3 -5.81 -3.28 1.92
N ALA A 4 -5.59 -2.10 2.50
CA ALA A 4 -5.83 -0.82 1.85
C ALA A 4 -5.02 0.27 2.56
N MET A 5 -4.75 1.35 1.82
CA MET A 5 -4.14 2.60 2.33
C MET A 5 -5.02 3.79 1.91
N PRO A 6 -6.11 4.07 2.66
CA PRO A 6 -7.13 5.06 2.29
C PRO A 6 -6.77 6.50 2.71
N GLU A 7 -5.52 6.78 3.09
CA GLU A 7 -5.09 8.04 3.71
C GLU A 7 -5.35 9.26 2.82
N THR A 8 -5.21 9.12 1.49
CA THR A 8 -5.47 10.23 0.55
C THR A 8 -6.92 10.71 0.60
N PHE A 9 -7.86 9.79 0.84
CA PHE A 9 -9.26 10.11 1.02
C PHE A 9 -9.53 10.78 2.37
N LEU A 10 -8.68 10.57 3.38
CA LEU A 10 -8.81 11.17 4.70
C LEU A 10 -8.10 12.53 4.83
N GLY A 11 -7.55 13.07 3.74
CA GLY A 11 -6.73 14.28 3.78
C GLY A 11 -5.36 14.05 4.42
N HIS A 12 -4.79 12.86 4.21
CA HIS A 12 -3.42 12.50 4.58
C HIS A 12 -2.70 11.83 3.39
N PHE A 13 -1.55 11.22 3.59
CA PHE A 13 -0.81 10.45 2.59
C PHE A 13 -0.41 9.08 3.16
N PRO A 14 -0.19 8.06 2.31
CA PRO A 14 0.31 6.76 2.75
C PRO A 14 1.66 6.91 3.46
N ASP A 15 1.72 6.48 4.71
CA ASP A 15 2.87 6.59 5.61
C ASP A 15 3.41 5.20 6.03
N VAL A 16 4.23 5.13 7.10
CA VAL A 16 4.83 3.89 7.63
C VAL A 16 5.67 3.13 6.60
N GLY A 17 6.36 3.86 5.73
CA GLY A 17 7.19 3.31 4.66
C GLY A 17 6.39 2.85 3.45
N ALA A 18 5.12 3.23 3.30
CA ALA A 18 4.33 2.94 2.10
C ALA A 18 5.02 3.38 0.82
N SER A 19 5.67 4.53 0.85
CA SER A 19 6.43 5.01 -0.30
C SER A 19 7.62 4.10 -0.66
N TYR A 20 8.12 3.29 0.27
CA TYR A 20 9.13 2.26 0.00
C TYR A 20 8.51 1.00 -0.60
N PHE A 21 7.54 0.37 0.07
CA PHE A 21 7.07 -0.95 -0.36
C PHE A 21 6.09 -0.86 -1.54
N LEU A 22 5.20 0.14 -1.59
CA LEU A 22 4.25 0.28 -2.70
C LEU A 22 4.98 0.68 -3.99
N SER A 23 6.06 1.47 -3.91
CA SER A 23 6.77 1.95 -5.11
C SER A 23 7.54 0.86 -5.85
N ARG A 24 7.69 -0.31 -5.22
CA ARG A 24 8.34 -1.51 -5.77
C ARG A 24 7.34 -2.51 -6.35
N LEU A 25 6.04 -2.24 -6.26
CA LEU A 25 5.03 -3.05 -6.92
C LEU A 25 5.12 -2.94 -8.45
N PRO A 26 4.59 -3.91 -9.21
CA PRO A 26 4.73 -3.94 -10.66
C PRO A 26 4.29 -2.64 -11.35
N GLY A 27 5.16 -2.09 -12.20
CA GLY A 27 4.86 -0.94 -13.06
C GLY A 27 4.47 0.33 -12.28
N PHE A 28 3.21 0.74 -12.40
CA PHE A 28 2.60 1.86 -11.68
C PHE A 28 1.44 1.41 -10.78
N TYR A 29 1.40 0.13 -10.43
CA TYR A 29 0.37 -0.43 -9.55
C TYR A 29 0.44 0.16 -8.14
N GLY A 30 1.65 0.44 -7.65
CA GLY A 30 1.88 1.14 -6.39
C GLY A 30 1.19 2.51 -6.34
N GLU A 31 1.38 3.34 -7.37
CA GLU A 31 0.73 4.64 -7.47
C GLU A 31 -0.79 4.52 -7.52
N TYR A 32 -1.33 3.51 -8.21
CA TYR A 32 -2.77 3.24 -8.20
C TYR A 32 -3.28 2.95 -6.79
N VAL A 33 -2.65 2.01 -6.08
CA VAL A 33 -3.05 1.62 -4.72
C VAL A 33 -2.93 2.81 -3.77
N ALA A 34 -1.81 3.54 -3.82
CA ALA A 34 -1.52 4.67 -2.95
C ALA A 34 -2.47 5.87 -3.16
N LEU A 35 -2.81 6.19 -4.42
CA LEU A 35 -3.65 7.35 -4.72
C LEU A 35 -5.14 7.08 -4.48
N THR A 36 -5.59 5.85 -4.74
CA THR A 36 -7.03 5.50 -4.75
C THR A 36 -7.50 4.83 -3.46
N GLY A 37 -6.58 4.33 -2.62
CA GLY A 37 -6.93 3.51 -1.46
C GLY A 37 -7.56 2.17 -1.84
N ALA A 38 -7.18 1.63 -3.01
CA ALA A 38 -7.73 0.37 -3.51
C ALA A 38 -7.60 -0.76 -2.49
N ARG A 39 -8.69 -1.52 -2.33
CA ARG A 39 -8.75 -2.68 -1.44
C ARG A 39 -8.22 -3.90 -2.17
N LEU A 40 -7.20 -4.53 -1.60
CA LEU A 40 -6.59 -5.75 -2.11
C LEU A 40 -6.94 -6.92 -1.21
N ASP A 41 -7.41 -8.01 -1.80
CA ASP A 41 -7.56 -9.26 -1.04
C ASP A 41 -6.24 -10.05 -0.98
N GLY A 42 -6.24 -11.16 -0.23
CA GLY A 42 -5.03 -11.96 -0.04
C GLY A 42 -4.45 -12.54 -1.33
N ALA A 43 -5.27 -12.80 -2.35
CA ALA A 43 -4.78 -13.29 -3.65
C ALA A 43 -4.07 -12.17 -4.42
N GLU A 44 -4.65 -10.97 -4.41
CA GLU A 44 -4.04 -9.79 -5.01
C GLU A 44 -2.75 -9.39 -4.32
N MET A 45 -2.72 -9.41 -2.97
CA MET A 45 -1.51 -9.12 -2.21
C MET A 45 -0.37 -10.08 -2.53
N LEU A 46 -0.65 -11.38 -2.68
CA LEU A 46 0.36 -12.36 -3.07
C LEU A 46 0.83 -12.09 -4.51
N ALA A 47 -0.10 -11.91 -5.45
CA ALA A 47 0.22 -11.75 -6.86
C ALA A 47 0.99 -10.45 -7.17
N CYS A 48 0.75 -9.37 -6.43
CA CYS A 48 1.49 -8.12 -6.61
C CYS A 48 2.81 -8.06 -5.81
N GLY A 49 3.07 -9.04 -4.95
CA GLY A 49 4.29 -9.12 -4.14
C GLY A 49 4.23 -8.37 -2.80
N LEU A 50 3.04 -7.95 -2.34
CA LEU A 50 2.85 -7.40 -0.98
C LEU A 50 2.84 -8.47 0.10
N ALA A 51 2.31 -9.65 -0.20
CA ALA A 51 2.36 -10.81 0.68
C ALA A 51 3.37 -11.82 0.15
N THR A 52 4.07 -12.49 1.07
CA THR A 52 5.03 -13.55 0.73
C THR A 52 4.37 -14.92 0.62
N HIS A 53 3.31 -15.15 1.39
CA HIS A 53 2.60 -16.41 1.48
C HIS A 53 1.09 -16.17 1.60
N PHE A 54 0.29 -17.14 1.16
CA PHE A 54 -1.15 -17.17 1.38
C PHE A 54 -1.52 -18.44 2.12
N VAL A 55 -2.09 -18.30 3.32
CA VAL A 55 -2.51 -19.42 4.17
C VAL A 55 -4.01 -19.32 4.41
N PRO A 56 -4.81 -20.35 4.05
CA PRO A 56 -6.23 -20.37 4.36
C PRO A 56 -6.50 -20.23 5.86
N SER A 57 -7.53 -19.46 6.24
CA SER A 57 -7.82 -19.17 7.64
C SER A 57 -8.02 -20.43 8.50
N ASN A 58 -8.56 -21.51 7.94
CA ASN A 58 -8.75 -22.79 8.65
C ASN A 58 -7.44 -23.54 8.95
N ARG A 59 -6.30 -23.14 8.35
CA ARG A 59 -4.97 -23.69 8.62
C ARG A 59 -4.10 -22.81 9.50
N MET A 60 -4.57 -21.60 9.86
CA MET A 60 -3.78 -20.63 10.63
C MET A 60 -3.41 -21.13 12.03
N LEU A 61 -4.32 -21.81 12.73
CA LEU A 61 -4.03 -22.38 14.05
C LEU A 61 -2.93 -23.46 13.98
N LEU A 62 -3.00 -24.33 12.98
CA LEU A 62 -1.98 -25.38 12.78
C LEU A 62 -0.62 -24.80 12.40
N LEU A 63 -0.61 -23.73 11.60
CA LEU A 63 0.61 -22.99 11.30
C LEU A 63 1.23 -22.39 12.56
N GLU A 64 0.43 -21.73 13.40
CA GLU A 64 0.90 -21.14 14.65
C GLU A 64 1.49 -22.20 15.59
N GLU A 65 0.81 -23.34 15.76
CA GLU A 65 1.31 -24.47 16.55
C GLU A 65 2.62 -25.05 16.00
N SER A 66 2.78 -25.07 14.67
CA SER A 66 4.00 -25.55 14.02
C SER A 66 5.15 -24.57 14.20
N LEU A 67 4.91 -23.27 14.04
CA LEU A 67 5.91 -22.22 14.27
C LEU A 67 6.39 -22.16 15.72
N LYS A 68 5.51 -22.39 16.71
CA LYS A 68 5.90 -22.48 18.14
C LYS A 68 6.91 -23.59 18.42
N LYS A 69 6.93 -24.65 17.60
CA LYS A 69 7.86 -25.79 17.74
C LYS A 69 9.21 -25.54 17.05
N VAL A 70 9.30 -24.52 16.20
CA VAL A 70 10.56 -24.14 15.54
C VAL A 70 11.47 -23.47 16.57
N ASN A 71 12.54 -24.16 16.95
CA ASN A 71 13.49 -23.73 17.99
C ASN A 71 14.77 -23.09 17.42
N THR A 72 14.69 -22.53 16.21
CA THR A 72 15.83 -21.94 15.51
C THR A 72 15.48 -20.57 14.94
N SER A 73 16.47 -19.68 14.90
CA SER A 73 16.36 -18.38 14.20
C SER A 73 16.70 -18.48 12.71
N ASN A 74 16.91 -19.69 12.18
CA ASN A 74 17.21 -19.89 10.76
C ASN A 74 15.97 -19.58 9.91
N SER A 75 16.04 -18.50 9.12
CA SER A 75 14.94 -18.07 8.24
C SER A 75 14.49 -19.14 7.25
N PHE A 76 15.39 -20.00 6.76
CA PHE A 76 15.01 -21.05 5.82
C PHE A 76 14.06 -22.05 6.46
N VAL A 77 14.30 -22.44 7.71
CA VAL A 77 13.44 -23.38 8.45
C VAL A 77 12.07 -22.76 8.73
N VAL A 78 12.04 -21.46 9.07
CA VAL A 78 10.79 -20.72 9.28
C VAL A 78 9.99 -20.64 7.99
N CYS A 79 10.62 -20.25 6.88
CA CYS A 79 9.98 -20.20 5.55
C CYS A 79 9.42 -21.57 5.14
N SER A 80 10.25 -22.62 5.21
CA SER A 80 9.80 -23.99 4.89
C SER A 80 8.64 -24.47 5.76
N THR A 81 8.55 -24.00 7.01
CA THR A 81 7.41 -24.29 7.88
C THR A 81 6.15 -23.59 7.37
N ILE A 82 6.23 -22.31 6.99
CA ILE A 82 5.10 -21.55 6.44
C ILE A 82 4.66 -22.13 5.09
N ASP A 83 5.59 -22.57 4.25
CA ASP A 83 5.34 -23.17 2.93
C ASP A 83 4.42 -24.40 3.02
N GLN A 84 4.56 -25.23 4.07
CA GLN A 84 3.72 -26.42 4.28
C GLN A 84 2.22 -26.08 4.45
N PHE A 85 1.92 -24.87 4.93
CA PHE A 85 0.56 -24.39 5.14
C PHE A 85 0.04 -23.50 4.00
N SER A 86 0.96 -23.02 3.17
CA SER A 86 0.68 -22.07 2.10
C SER A 86 -0.03 -22.72 0.91
N GLN A 87 -0.78 -21.91 0.18
CA GLN A 87 -1.50 -22.29 -1.04
C GLN A 87 -1.37 -21.17 -2.07
N GLN A 88 -1.56 -21.53 -3.34
CA GLN A 88 -1.66 -20.55 -4.44
C GLN A 88 -3.13 -20.22 -4.69
N PRO A 89 -3.63 -19.04 -4.26
CA PRO A 89 -5.00 -18.62 -4.53
C PRO A 89 -5.16 -18.19 -6.00
N SER A 90 -6.38 -18.33 -6.54
CA SER A 90 -6.72 -17.76 -7.84
C SER A 90 -7.13 -16.29 -7.72
N LEU A 91 -6.71 -15.47 -8.68
CA LEU A 91 -7.18 -14.10 -8.79
C LEU A 91 -8.65 -14.08 -9.22
N LYS A 92 -9.44 -13.21 -8.59
CA LYS A 92 -10.82 -12.96 -9.01
C LYS A 92 -10.83 -12.28 -10.38
N GLN A 93 -11.86 -12.57 -11.18
CA GLN A 93 -12.02 -11.94 -12.50
C GLN A 93 -12.04 -10.39 -12.43
N LYS A 94 -12.66 -9.83 -11.38
CA LYS A 94 -12.73 -8.38 -11.13
C LYS A 94 -11.49 -7.79 -10.45
N SER A 95 -10.42 -8.56 -10.26
CA SER A 95 -9.18 -8.05 -9.64
C SER A 95 -8.62 -6.85 -10.42
N SER A 96 -8.12 -5.86 -9.69
CA SER A 96 -7.45 -4.70 -10.28
C SER A 96 -6.14 -5.09 -10.99
N LEU A 97 -5.51 -6.20 -10.62
CA LEU A 97 -4.31 -6.72 -11.30
C LEU A 97 -4.59 -7.17 -12.73
N ASN A 98 -5.81 -7.63 -13.03
CA ASN A 98 -6.20 -7.94 -14.42
C ASN A 98 -6.26 -6.69 -15.31
N ARG A 99 -6.17 -5.49 -14.70
CA ARG A 99 -6.19 -4.19 -15.37
C ARG A 99 -4.81 -3.52 -15.37
N LEU A 100 -3.75 -4.27 -15.07
CA LEU A 100 -2.40 -3.73 -14.89
C LEU A 100 -1.91 -2.93 -16.11
N GLU A 101 -2.27 -3.32 -17.33
CA GLU A 101 -1.92 -2.55 -18.54
C GLU A 101 -2.56 -1.16 -18.56
N ILE A 102 -3.86 -1.08 -18.25
CA ILE A 102 -4.60 0.19 -18.15
C ILE A 102 -4.05 1.04 -17.00
N ILE A 103 -3.80 0.41 -15.85
CA ILE A 103 -3.20 1.08 -14.69
C ILE A 103 -1.83 1.66 -15.06
N ASN A 104 -0.95 0.88 -15.69
CA ASN A 104 0.36 1.34 -16.13
C ASN A 104 0.24 2.52 -17.10
N LYS A 105 -0.69 2.46 -18.06
CA LYS A 105 -0.93 3.56 -19.01
C LYS A 105 -1.41 4.84 -18.34
N CYS A 106 -2.33 4.74 -17.38
CA CYS A 106 -2.97 5.90 -16.75
C CYS A 106 -2.11 6.48 -15.62
N PHE A 107 -1.50 5.65 -14.78
CA PHE A 107 -0.78 6.09 -13.58
C PHE A 107 0.70 6.44 -13.86
N SER A 108 1.20 6.22 -15.08
CA SER A 108 2.52 6.69 -15.50
C SER A 108 2.59 8.19 -15.85
N LYS A 109 1.46 8.88 -15.91
CA LYS A 109 1.38 10.30 -16.32
C LYS A 109 2.06 11.21 -15.31
N ARG A 110 2.60 12.36 -15.72
CA ARG A 110 3.47 13.18 -14.87
C ARG A 110 2.72 13.88 -13.75
N THR A 111 1.44 14.19 -13.93
CA THR A 111 0.60 14.89 -12.94
C THR A 111 -0.67 14.11 -12.61
N VAL A 112 -1.28 14.40 -11.45
CA VAL A 112 -2.56 13.80 -11.03
C VAL A 112 -3.68 14.16 -12.01
N GLU A 113 -3.66 15.38 -12.52
CA GLU A 113 -4.60 15.88 -13.51
C GLU A 113 -4.50 15.10 -14.83
N GLU A 114 -3.29 14.78 -15.28
CA GLU A 114 -3.09 13.93 -16.46
C GLU A 114 -3.52 12.48 -16.20
N ILE A 115 -3.35 11.94 -14.98
CA ILE A 115 -3.88 10.61 -14.60
C ILE A 115 -5.41 10.61 -14.73
N ILE A 116 -6.09 11.60 -14.15
CA ILE A 116 -7.54 11.73 -14.20
C ILE A 116 -8.02 11.85 -15.66
N SER A 117 -7.40 12.73 -16.46
CA SER A 117 -7.74 12.88 -17.88
C SER A 117 -7.54 11.58 -18.66
N SER A 118 -6.47 10.83 -18.38
CA SER A 118 -6.22 9.53 -19.02
C SER A 118 -7.26 8.48 -18.62
N LEU A 119 -7.76 8.50 -17.38
CA LEU A 119 -8.83 7.62 -16.92
C LEU A 119 -10.18 7.99 -17.54
N GLU A 120 -10.47 9.29 -17.70
CA GLU A 120 -11.70 9.78 -18.35
C GLU A 120 -11.78 9.27 -19.80
N GLN A 121 -10.67 9.27 -20.53
CA GLN A 121 -10.58 8.67 -21.87
C GLN A 121 -10.89 7.17 -21.88
N VAL A 122 -10.43 6.41 -20.87
CA VAL A 122 -10.74 4.98 -20.73
C VAL A 122 -12.22 4.78 -20.44
N ALA A 123 -12.79 5.55 -19.52
CA ALA A 123 -14.20 5.46 -19.14
C ALA A 123 -15.14 5.75 -20.32
N SER A 124 -14.81 6.74 -21.18
CA SER A 124 -15.60 7.06 -22.37
C SER A 124 -15.55 5.98 -23.46
N ASN A 125 -14.40 5.30 -23.63
CA ASN A 125 -14.23 4.35 -24.73
C ASN A 125 -14.80 2.96 -24.42
N MET A 126 -14.88 2.56 -23.15
CA MET A 126 -15.22 1.19 -22.74
C MET A 126 -16.45 1.10 -21.82
N ALA A 127 -17.11 2.22 -21.50
CA ALA A 127 -18.16 2.29 -20.46
C ALA A 127 -17.73 1.57 -19.17
N ASP A 128 -16.46 1.78 -18.78
CA ASP A 128 -15.81 0.98 -17.74
C ASP A 128 -16.12 1.53 -16.34
N GLU A 129 -16.93 0.78 -15.58
CA GLU A 129 -17.34 1.12 -14.22
C GLU A 129 -16.14 1.31 -13.28
N TRP A 130 -15.06 0.53 -13.44
CA TRP A 130 -13.86 0.66 -12.61
C TRP A 130 -13.15 2.01 -12.83
N ALA A 131 -13.08 2.46 -14.08
CA ALA A 131 -12.45 3.74 -14.41
C ALA A 131 -13.28 4.89 -13.85
N ALA A 132 -14.61 4.83 -14.01
CA ALA A 132 -15.54 5.82 -13.45
C ALA A 132 -15.45 5.90 -11.92
N GLU A 133 -15.40 4.76 -11.23
CA GLU A 133 -15.24 4.72 -9.79
C GLU A 133 -13.88 5.27 -9.34
N THR A 134 -12.80 4.90 -10.03
CA THR A 134 -11.45 5.40 -9.75
C THR A 134 -11.38 6.92 -9.89
N ILE A 135 -11.97 7.50 -10.93
CA ILE A 135 -12.06 8.96 -11.13
C ILE A 135 -12.83 9.60 -9.97
N ARG A 136 -13.96 9.00 -9.54
CA ARG A 136 -14.76 9.49 -8.42
C ARG A 136 -13.96 9.54 -7.12
N TYR A 137 -13.14 8.51 -6.85
CA TYR A 137 -12.26 8.51 -5.68
C TYR A 137 -11.22 9.63 -5.75
N LEU A 138 -10.50 9.74 -6.88
CA LEU A 138 -9.48 10.77 -7.06
C LEU A 138 -10.06 12.19 -6.94
N LYS A 139 -11.27 12.45 -7.48
CA LYS A 139 -11.92 13.76 -7.40
C LYS A 139 -12.43 14.13 -5.99
N ARG A 140 -12.61 13.15 -5.09
CA ARG A 140 -13.05 13.37 -3.71
C ARG A 140 -11.90 13.49 -2.71
N ALA A 141 -10.73 12.97 -3.05
CA ALA A 141 -9.54 13.05 -2.20
C ALA A 141 -8.95 14.48 -2.19
N SER A 142 -8.16 14.79 -1.16
CA SER A 142 -7.46 16.08 -1.08
C SER A 142 -6.48 16.22 -2.28
N PRO A 143 -6.58 17.30 -3.07
CA PRO A 143 -5.63 17.56 -4.15
C PRO A 143 -4.18 17.62 -3.67
N THR A 144 -3.94 18.18 -2.47
CA THR A 144 -2.61 18.21 -1.86
C THR A 144 -2.13 16.80 -1.52
N SER A 145 -2.96 16.00 -0.85
CA SER A 145 -2.68 14.59 -0.54
C SER A 145 -2.32 13.76 -1.76
N LEU A 146 -3.05 13.91 -2.86
CA LEU A 146 -2.76 13.19 -4.11
C LEU A 146 -1.40 13.58 -4.68
N LYS A 147 -1.08 14.88 -4.71
CA LYS A 147 0.19 15.39 -5.27
C LYS A 147 1.39 14.96 -4.43
N ILE A 148 1.31 15.08 -3.10
CA ILE A 148 2.39 14.65 -2.21
C ILE A 148 2.55 13.13 -2.24
N THR A 149 1.46 12.36 -2.33
CA THR A 149 1.50 10.89 -2.44
C THR A 149 2.18 10.47 -3.74
N MET A 150 1.75 11.01 -4.89
CA MET A 150 2.35 10.67 -6.19
C MET A 150 3.84 10.99 -6.22
N ARG A 151 4.24 12.16 -5.68
CA ARG A 151 5.65 12.52 -5.54
C ARG A 151 6.38 11.56 -4.60
N SER A 152 5.75 11.23 -3.47
CA SER A 152 6.32 10.37 -2.45
C SER A 152 6.67 8.99 -3.04
N MET A 153 5.72 8.40 -3.76
CA MET A 153 5.87 7.12 -4.44
C MET A 153 7.02 7.10 -5.44
N ARG A 154 7.15 8.15 -6.26
CA ARG A 154 8.16 8.20 -7.33
C ARG A 154 9.58 8.29 -6.82
N GLU A 155 9.83 9.17 -5.87
CA GLU A 155 11.14 9.28 -5.22
C GLU A 155 11.45 8.00 -4.40
N GLY A 156 10.43 7.37 -3.82
CA GLY A 156 10.58 6.13 -3.04
C GLY A 156 11.12 4.93 -3.83
N ARG A 157 10.99 4.95 -5.17
CA ARG A 157 11.50 3.91 -6.09
C ARG A 157 13.01 3.73 -5.99
N THR A 158 13.75 4.80 -5.73
CA THR A 158 15.22 4.80 -5.68
C THR A 158 15.78 5.01 -4.26
N GLN A 159 14.91 5.18 -3.27
CA GLN A 159 15.29 5.43 -1.89
C GLN A 159 15.30 4.14 -1.06
N THR A 160 16.15 4.12 -0.05
CA THR A 160 16.13 3.13 1.04
C THR A 160 14.92 3.32 1.94
N ILE A 161 14.57 2.30 2.74
CA ILE A 161 13.48 2.41 3.71
C ILE A 161 13.73 3.55 4.71
N GLY A 162 14.97 3.75 5.14
CA GLY A 162 15.34 4.82 6.06
C GLY A 162 15.08 6.22 5.47
N GLU A 163 15.44 6.44 4.21
CA GLU A 163 15.19 7.71 3.52
C GLU A 163 13.68 7.95 3.30
N CYS A 164 12.93 6.91 2.94
CA CYS A 164 11.47 6.99 2.84
C CYS A 164 10.84 7.40 4.17
N LEU A 165 11.20 6.74 5.28
CA LEU A 165 10.69 7.05 6.61
C LEU A 165 11.07 8.46 7.07
N GLN A 166 12.30 8.91 6.83
CA GLN A 166 12.73 10.28 7.17
C GLN A 166 11.94 11.34 6.41
N ARG A 167 11.63 11.09 5.14
CA ARG A 167 10.82 12.00 4.33
C ARG A 167 9.35 12.01 4.77
N GLU A 168 8.76 10.84 4.99
CA GLU A 168 7.39 10.72 5.50
C GLU A 168 7.26 11.42 6.87
N TYR A 169 8.24 11.26 7.77
CA TYR A 169 8.30 11.99 9.04
C TYR A 169 8.29 13.52 8.83
N ARG A 170 9.13 14.04 7.93
CA ARG A 170 9.15 15.48 7.61
C ARG A 170 7.82 15.96 7.04
N MET A 171 7.19 15.16 6.17
CA MET A 171 5.87 15.46 5.63
C MET A 171 4.83 15.54 6.76
N VAL A 172 4.80 14.58 7.70
CA VAL A 172 3.88 14.60 8.85
C VAL A 172 4.09 15.85 9.70
N CYS A 173 5.34 16.23 10.01
CA CYS A 173 5.62 17.44 10.78
C CYS A 173 5.07 18.70 10.11
N HIS A 174 5.19 18.81 8.79
CA HIS A 174 4.68 19.92 8.02
C HIS A 174 3.14 19.95 7.95
N VAL A 175 2.51 18.78 7.85
CA VAL A 175 1.05 18.65 7.90
C VAL A 175 0.54 19.08 9.28
N ILE A 176 1.13 18.61 10.38
CA ILE A 176 0.73 18.96 11.76
C ILE A 176 0.88 20.46 12.05
N ARG A 177 1.91 21.11 11.50
CA ARG A 177 2.10 22.56 11.66
C ARG A 177 1.08 23.40 10.89
N GLY A 178 0.34 22.81 9.95
CA GLY A 178 -0.57 23.53 9.07
C GLY A 178 0.14 24.41 8.05
N ASP A 179 1.41 24.14 7.75
CA ASP A 179 2.28 25.00 6.93
C ASP A 179 1.86 25.02 5.44
N PHE A 180 1.04 24.07 4.98
CA PHE A 180 0.84 23.80 3.55
C PHE A 180 -0.58 24.08 3.05
N SER A 181 -1.58 23.41 3.59
CA SER A 181 -2.95 23.53 3.10
C SER A 181 -3.96 23.02 4.13
N ARG A 182 -5.16 23.60 4.11
CA ARG A 182 -6.27 23.23 4.99
C ARG A 182 -7.11 22.06 4.46
N ASP A 183 -6.86 21.62 3.21
CA ASP A 183 -7.52 20.44 2.62
C ASP A 183 -6.95 19.12 3.16
N LEU A 184 -5.73 19.16 3.73
CA LEU A 184 -5.24 18.15 4.64
C LEU A 184 -6.06 18.29 5.94
N PHE A 185 -6.66 17.20 6.45
CA PHE A 185 -7.64 17.15 7.55
C PHE A 185 -9.13 17.43 7.22
N GLU A 186 -9.49 17.90 6.04
CA GLU A 186 -10.88 18.37 5.76
C GLU A 186 -11.94 17.25 5.79
N VAL A 187 -11.54 15.98 5.66
CA VAL A 187 -12.47 14.84 5.66
C VAL A 187 -12.80 14.33 7.08
N ILE A 188 -12.09 14.80 8.11
CA ILE A 188 -12.40 14.45 9.50
C ILE A 188 -13.58 15.27 10.03
N GLU A 189 -13.85 16.48 9.50
CA GLU A 189 -14.92 17.34 10.01
C GLU A 189 -16.32 17.08 9.41
N TYR A 190 -16.42 16.52 8.19
CA TYR A 190 -17.71 16.35 7.51
C TYR A 190 -18.40 14.99 7.73
N GLY A 191 -17.78 14.08 8.49
CA GLY A 191 -18.32 12.75 8.79
C GLY A 191 -18.51 12.52 10.28
N HIS A 192 -19.69 12.87 10.82
CA HIS A 192 -20.17 12.21 12.03
C HIS A 192 -20.08 10.68 11.79
N HIS A 193 -19.23 10.01 12.58
CA HIS A 193 -18.82 8.61 12.51
C HIS A 193 -17.60 8.30 11.62
N GLN A 194 -16.40 8.32 12.21
CA GLN A 194 -15.51 7.14 12.29
C GLN A 194 -14.27 7.42 13.17
N HIS A 195 -14.38 7.13 14.47
CA HIS A 195 -13.29 7.12 15.45
C HIS A 195 -12.33 5.91 15.31
N TYR A 196 -12.19 5.31 14.11
CA TYR A 196 -11.49 4.02 13.95
C TYR A 196 -10.20 4.07 13.13
N ALA A 197 -9.76 5.24 12.65
CA ALA A 197 -8.61 5.34 11.74
C ALA A 197 -7.23 5.06 12.39
N LEU A 198 -7.10 5.11 13.72
CA LEU A 198 -5.80 4.87 14.38
C LEU A 198 -5.43 3.38 14.57
N TYR A 199 -6.37 2.45 14.46
CA TYR A 199 -6.12 1.06 14.90
C TYR A 199 -5.58 0.10 13.82
N PHE A 200 -5.58 0.48 12.54
CA PHE A 200 -5.13 -0.43 11.46
C PHE A 200 -3.63 -0.30 11.09
N LEU A 201 -2.90 0.65 11.68
CA LEU A 201 -1.50 0.94 11.36
C LEU A 201 -0.50 -0.12 11.88
N VAL A 202 -0.90 -0.98 12.81
CA VAL A 202 0.06 -1.83 13.57
C VAL A 202 0.46 -3.12 12.83
N ILE A 203 -0.32 -3.62 11.87
CA ILE A 203 -0.07 -4.98 11.32
C ILE A 203 1.05 -4.99 10.25
N ALA A 204 1.33 -3.88 9.57
CA ALA A 204 2.42 -3.83 8.57
C ALA A 204 3.83 -3.68 9.20
N GLN A 205 3.91 -3.13 10.42
CA GLN A 205 5.16 -2.76 11.07
C GLN A 205 6.03 -3.97 11.46
N GLN A 206 5.41 -5.11 11.78
CA GLN A 206 6.15 -6.28 12.25
C GLN A 206 6.89 -7.05 11.13
N SER A 207 6.42 -6.99 9.88
CA SER A 207 7.05 -7.72 8.77
C SER A 207 8.24 -6.95 8.16
N LEU A 208 8.16 -5.62 8.10
CA LEU A 208 9.25 -4.76 7.60
C LEU A 208 10.41 -4.61 8.61
N TYR A 209 10.12 -4.61 9.92
CA TYR A 209 11.16 -4.54 10.95
C TYR A 209 12.00 -5.84 11.06
N LEU A 210 11.41 -6.99 10.70
CA LEU A 210 12.12 -8.27 10.69
C LEU A 210 13.01 -8.47 9.45
N THR A 211 12.67 -7.82 8.33
CA THR A 211 13.46 -7.88 7.10
C THR A 211 14.59 -6.86 7.04
N SER A 212 14.52 -5.74 7.78
CA SER A 212 15.61 -4.76 7.88
C SER A 212 16.68 -5.16 8.92
N ASN A 213 16.32 -5.88 9.98
CA ASN A 213 17.26 -6.25 11.05
C ASN A 213 18.21 -7.41 10.71
N SER A 214 17.99 -8.15 9.62
CA SER A 214 18.97 -9.13 9.13
C SER A 214 20.21 -8.47 8.54
N HIS A 215 20.11 -7.22 8.05
CA HIS A 215 21.27 -6.48 7.51
C HIS A 215 22.04 -5.67 8.55
N TYR A 216 21.44 -5.32 9.69
CA TYR A 216 22.13 -4.55 10.74
C TYR A 216 22.94 -5.42 11.72
N ARG A 217 22.62 -6.71 11.86
CA ARG A 217 23.43 -7.62 12.70
C ARG A 217 24.80 -7.94 12.10
N ASP A 218 24.98 -7.78 10.79
CA ASP A 218 26.26 -8.00 10.10
C ASP A 218 27.16 -6.76 10.06
N ALA A 219 26.70 -5.60 10.56
CA ALA A 219 27.45 -4.33 10.49
C ALA A 219 28.12 -3.89 11.80
N GLY A 220 28.05 -4.69 12.88
CA GLY A 220 28.92 -4.54 14.05
C GLY A 220 28.96 -3.15 14.70
N LEU A 221 27.81 -2.49 14.89
CA LEU A 221 27.73 -1.26 15.67
C LEU A 221 26.76 -1.47 16.84
N TYR A 222 27.34 -1.48 18.04
CA TYR A 222 26.66 -1.55 19.34
C TYR A 222 25.81 -0.30 19.61
#